data_AF-E7C649-F1
#
_entry.id   AF-E7C649-F1
#
_cell.length_a   1.000
_cell.length_b   1.000
_cell.length_c   1.000
_cell.angle_alpha   90.00
_cell.angle_beta   90.00
_cell.angle_gamma   90.00
#
_symmetry.space_group_name_H-M   'P 1'
#
loop_
_entity.id
_entity.type
_entity.pdbx_description
1 polymer ?
#
loop_
_entity_poly.entity_id
_entity_poly.type
_entity_poly.pdbx_seq_one_letter_code
_entity_poly.pdbx_strand_id
1 'polypeptide(L)' 'MKMEMLVEASTWVKRESVRLCGICEECNKELLSNEGGWIITASKKYFCHDGRDER' A
#
# COMPACT_ATOMS: atom_id res chain seq x y z
N MET A 1 33.73 34.67 -6.25
CA MET A 1 33.45 33.47 -5.41
C MET A 1 32.01 33.60 -4.94
N LYS A 2 31.09 32.78 -5.47
CA LYS A 2 29.71 32.70 -4.98
C LYS A 2 29.59 31.40 -4.20
N MET A 3 29.45 31.54 -2.90
CA MET A 3 29.25 30.44 -1.95
C MET A 3 27.76 30.49 -1.62
N GLU A 4 26.96 29.76 -2.39
CA GLU A 4 25.51 29.70 -2.17
C GLU A 4 25.22 28.51 -1.27
N MET A 5 24.70 28.83 -0.09
CA MET A 5 24.33 27.91 0.98
C MET A 5 23.40 26.82 0.44
N LEU A 6 23.80 25.56 0.61
CA LEU A 6 22.87 24.43 0.54
C LEU A 6 21.93 24.54 1.75
N VAL A 7 20.82 25.24 1.58
CA VAL A 7 19.71 25.15 2.53
C VAL A 7 19.11 23.77 2.31
N GLU A 8 19.44 22.81 3.17
CA GLU A 8 18.70 21.54 3.22
C GLU A 8 17.31 21.88 3.72
N ALA A 9 16.40 22.09 2.78
CA ALA A 9 14.99 22.23 3.07
C ALA A 9 14.51 20.91 3.67
N SER A 10 14.46 20.83 5.00
CA SER A 10 13.84 19.75 5.76
C SER A 10 12.34 19.74 5.51
N THR A 11 11.97 19.39 4.29
CA THR A 11 10.60 19.15 3.87
C THR A 11 10.18 17.80 4.44
N TRP A 12 8.91 17.68 4.83
CA TRP A 12 8.36 16.40 5.26
C TRP A 12 8.40 15.42 4.09
N VAL A 13 9.46 14.61 4.03
CA VAL A 13 9.57 13.53 3.04
C VAL A 13 8.63 12.42 3.49
N LYS A 14 7.44 12.37 2.88
CA LYS A 14 6.50 11.27 3.09
C LYS A 14 7.13 10.00 2.53
N ARG A 15 7.66 9.15 3.42
CA ARG A 15 8.17 7.83 3.03
C ARG A 15 6.99 6.98 2.58
N GLU A 16 7.01 6.51 1.33
CA GLU A 16 6.09 5.47 0.89
C GLU A 16 6.37 4.21 1.70
N SER A 17 5.44 3.86 2.57
CA SER A 17 5.48 2.61 3.33
C SER A 17 4.29 1.77 2.91
N VAL A 18 4.58 0.71 2.16
CA VAL A 18 3.60 -0.30 1.82
C VAL A 18 3.40 -1.18 3.06
N ARG A 19 2.16 -1.31 3.53
CA ARG A 19 1.82 -2.17 4.68
C ARG A 19 0.89 -3.27 4.24
N LEU A 20 1.02 -4.44 4.84
CA LEU A 20 0.05 -5.52 4.69
C LEU A 20 -1.26 -5.11 5.38
N CYS A 21 -2.34 -5.02 4.60
CA CYS A 21 -3.69 -4.76 5.09
C CYS A 21 -4.42 -6.05 5.49
N GLY A 22 -4.16 -7.15 4.80
CA GLY A 22 -4.80 -8.43 5.06
C GLY A 22 -4.38 -9.49 4.05
N ILE A 23 -4.95 -10.69 4.16
CA ILE A 23 -4.72 -11.80 3.23
C ILE A 23 -6.07 -12.22 2.67
N CYS A 24 -6.18 -12.33 1.35
CA CYS A 24 -7.39 -12.78 0.68
C CYS A 24 -7.71 -14.23 1.12
N GLU A 25 -8.89 -14.45 1.71
CA GLU A 25 -9.28 -15.77 2.23
C GLU A 25 -9.48 -16.81 1.10
N GLU A 26 -9.74 -16.39 -0.13
CA GLU A 26 -9.97 -17.29 -1.26
C GLU A 26 -8.69 -17.73 -1.97
N CYS A 27 -7.77 -16.80 -2.27
CA CYS A 27 -6.56 -17.11 -3.03
C CYS A 27 -5.25 -16.98 -2.23
N ASN A 28 -5.34 -16.67 -0.93
CA ASN A 28 -4.20 -16.44 -0.05
C ASN A 28 -3.26 -15.30 -0.50
N LYS A 29 -3.72 -14.40 -1.36
CA LYS A 29 -2.95 -13.23 -1.82
C LYS A 29 -2.82 -12.19 -0.72
N GLU A 30 -1.62 -11.69 -0.52
CA GLU A 30 -1.34 -10.55 0.36
C GLU A 30 -1.95 -9.27 -0.22
N LEU A 31 -2.72 -8.56 0.59
CA LEU A 31 -3.38 -7.31 0.22
C LEU A 31 -2.59 -6.15 0.81
N LEU A 32 -1.88 -5.43 -0.04
CA LEU A 32 -0.96 -4.35 0.36
C LEU A 32 -1.63 -2.99 0.24
N SER A 33 -1.38 -2.06 1.18
CA SER A 33 -2.03 -0.73 1.26
C SER A 33 -1.98 0.11 -0.02
N ASN A 34 -1.09 -0.20 -0.97
CA ASN A 34 -0.92 0.49 -2.25
C ASN A 34 -1.69 -0.16 -3.42
N GLU A 35 -2.08 -1.43 -3.34
CA GLU A 35 -2.68 -2.15 -4.48
C GLU A 35 -4.16 -1.81 -4.70
N GLY A 36 -4.86 -1.26 -3.69
CA GLY A 36 -6.32 -1.03 -3.75
C GLY A 36 -7.13 -2.29 -4.09
N GLY A 37 -8.44 -2.19 -4.25
CA GLY A 37 -9.23 -3.29 -4.84
C GLY A 37 -9.37 -4.53 -3.96
N TRP A 38 -9.61 -4.37 -2.66
CA TRP A 38 -10.04 -5.47 -1.80
C TRP A 38 -11.24 -5.09 -0.94
N ILE A 39 -11.99 -6.11 -0.57
CA ILE A 39 -13.26 -6.04 0.14
C ILE A 39 -13.03 -6.56 1.56
N ILE A 40 -13.54 -5.82 2.54
CA ILE A 40 -13.51 -6.21 3.94
C ILE A 40 -14.94 -6.42 4.41
N THR A 41 -15.23 -7.62 4.89
CA THR A 41 -16.56 -7.94 5.44
C THR A 41 -16.70 -7.44 6.88
N ALA A 42 -17.94 -7.38 7.39
CA ALA A 42 -18.20 -7.06 8.80
C ALA A 42 -17.50 -8.02 9.78
N SER A 43 -17.25 -9.26 9.35
CA SER A 43 -16.51 -10.27 10.10
C SER A 43 -14.98 -10.16 9.97
N LYS A 44 -14.46 -9.06 9.40
CA LYS A 44 -13.03 -8.81 9.13
C LYS A 44 -12.37 -9.85 8.23
N LYS A 45 -13.13 -10.49 7.35
CA LYS A 45 -12.57 -11.31 6.27
C LYS A 45 -12.19 -10.42 5.10
N TYR A 46 -11.04 -10.70 4.50
CA TYR A 46 -10.50 -9.95 3.38
C TYR A 46 -10.65 -10.74 2.09
N PHE A 47 -11.09 -10.07 1.03
CA PHE A 47 -11.29 -10.65 -0.28
C PHE A 47 -10.71 -9.72 -1.34
N CYS A 48 -10.03 -10.29 -2.30
CA CYS A 48 -9.51 -9.63 -3.46
C CYS A 48 -10.68 -9.39 -4.44
N HIS A 49 -10.79 -8.18 -5.00
CA HIS A 49 -11.98 -7.80 -5.77
C HIS A 49 -12.10 -8.56 -7.10
N ASP A 50 -10.99 -9.10 -7.60
CA ASP A 50 -10.96 -9.86 -8.85
C ASP A 50 -11.40 -11.31 -8.73
N GLY A 51 -11.55 -11.89 -7.53
CA GLY A 51 -12.19 -13.21 -7.27
C GLY A 51 -11.70 -14.46 -8.04
N ARG A 52 -10.87 -14.29 -9.06
CA ARG A 52 -10.31 -15.22 -10.05
C ARG A 52 -9.63 -14.34 -11.11
N ASP A 53 -8.37 -14.01 -10.89
CA ASP A 53 -7.49 -13.86 -12.06
C ASP A 53 -7.50 -15.23 -12.74
N GLU A 54 -8.25 -15.31 -13.83
CA GLU A 54 -8.41 -16.50 -14.65
C GLU A 54 -7.04 -17.02 -15.14
N ARG A 55 -6.73 -18.25 -14.70
CA ARG A 55 -5.88 -19.29 -15.31
C ARG A 55 -4.75 -18.88 -16.27
#